data_AF-A0AAF0PV12-F1
#
_entry.id   AF-A0AAF0PV12-F1
#
_cell.length_a   1.000
_cell.length_b   1.000
_cell.length_c   1.000
_cell.angle_alpha   90.00
_cell.angle_beta   90.00
_cell.angle_gamma   90.00
#
_symmetry.space_group_name_H-M   'P 1'
#
loop_
_entity.id
_entity.type
_entity.pdbx_description
1 polymer ?
#
loop_
_entity_poly.entity_id
_entity_poly.type
_entity_poly.pdbx_seq_one_letter_code
_entity_poly.pdbx_strand_id
1 'polypeptide(L)' 'NSAPVLTLLEGTQGFVVYCEASRIGLGCVLMQNGKVISYASRLLKIQERNYPTHDL' A
#
# COMPACT_ATOMS: atom_id res chain seq x y z
N ASN A 1 14.56 11.86 11.58
CA ASN A 1 13.71 11.12 10.63
C ASN A 1 12.32 11.72 10.69
N SER A 2 11.87 12.46 9.67
CA SER A 2 10.54 13.08 9.66
C SER A 2 9.51 12.12 9.07
N ALA A 3 8.29 12.11 9.61
CA ALA A 3 7.18 11.41 8.97
C ALA A 3 6.82 12.12 7.64
N PRO A 4 6.42 11.37 6.60
CA PRO A 4 5.94 11.96 5.36
C PRO A 4 4.62 12.72 5.59
N VAL A 5 4.45 13.84 4.89
CA VAL A 5 3.22 14.64 4.95
C VAL A 5 2.14 13.98 4.11
N LEU A 6 0.95 13.80 4.69
CA LEU A 6 -0.24 13.29 4.01
C LEU A 6 -1.07 14.45 3.45
N THR A 7 -1.72 14.21 2.33
CA THR A 7 -2.65 15.17 1.70
C THR A 7 -4.09 14.71 1.89
N LEU A 8 -5.00 15.66 2.03
CA LEU A 8 -6.45 15.39 2.02
C LEU A 8 -6.89 14.95 0.63
N LEU A 9 -7.97 14.16 0.59
CA LEU A 9 -8.66 13.75 -0.63
C LEU A 9 -9.20 14.98 -1.36
N GLU A 10 -9.04 15.04 -2.68
CA GLU A 10 -9.49 16.14 -3.51
C GLU A 10 -10.57 15.66 -4.50
N GLY A 11 -11.80 16.14 -4.30
CA GLY A 11 -12.94 15.85 -5.18
C GLY A 11 -13.21 14.36 -5.37
N THR A 12 -13.63 13.99 -6.58
CA THR A 12 -14.01 12.61 -6.97
C THR A 12 -13.03 12.00 -7.98
N GLN A 13 -11.81 12.53 -8.08
CA GLN A 13 -10.80 12.00 -8.98
C GLN A 13 -10.39 10.59 -8.57
N GLY A 14 -10.04 9.77 -9.56
CA GLY A 14 -9.60 8.40 -9.34
C GLY A 14 -8.36 8.30 -8.46
N PHE A 15 -8.20 7.14 -7.84
CA PHE A 15 -7.08 6.81 -6.97
C PHE A 15 -6.16 5.79 -7.62
N VAL A 16 -4.88 5.85 -7.25
CA VAL A 16 -3.91 4.81 -7.57
C VAL A 16 -3.39 4.22 -6.27
N VAL A 17 -3.40 2.90 -6.18
CA VAL A 17 -2.79 2.19 -5.04
C VAL A 17 -1.53 1.50 -5.52
N TYR A 18 -0.41 1.84 -4.90
CA TYR A 18 0.84 1.12 -5.09
C TYR A 18 0.97 0.10 -3.96
N CYS A 19 1.09 -1.18 -4.31
CA CYS A 19 1.28 -2.26 -3.34
C CYS A 19 2.68 -2.83 -3.47
N GLU A 20 3.34 -3.04 -2.33
CA GLU A 20 4.59 -3.79 -2.23
C GLU A 20 4.39 -4.96 -1.28
N ALA A 21 4.92 -6.11 -1.68
CA ALA A 21 4.84 -7.34 -0.91
C ALA A 21 6.25 -7.84 -0.57
N SER A 22 6.39 -8.34 0.65
CA SER A 22 7.57 -9.04 1.11
C SER A 22 7.17 -10.40 1.71
N ARG A 23 8.15 -11.24 2.07
CA ARG A 23 7.89 -12.51 2.78
C ARG A 23 7.27 -12.33 4.17
N ILE A 24 7.30 -11.11 4.73
CA ILE A 24 6.92 -10.83 6.12
C ILE A 24 5.62 -10.04 6.20
N GLY A 25 5.37 -9.16 5.23
CA GLY A 25 4.27 -8.20 5.27
C GLY A 25 3.95 -7.61 3.91
N LEU A 26 2.82 -6.93 3.86
CA LEU A 26 2.33 -6.16 2.73
C LEU A 26 2.29 -4.69 3.13
N GLY A 27 2.71 -3.83 2.22
CA GLY A 27 2.56 -2.39 2.33
C GLY A 27 1.81 -1.86 1.12
N CYS A 28 1.05 -0.79 1.31
CA CYS A 28 0.47 -0.05 0.21
C CYS A 28 0.40 1.46 0.49
N VAL A 29 0.47 2.22 -0.60
CA VAL A 29 0.35 3.68 -0.62
C VAL A 29 -0.84 4.05 -1.48
N LEU A 30 -1.79 4.78 -0.90
CA LEU A 30 -2.89 5.40 -1.64
C LEU A 30 -2.44 6.76 -2.14
N MET A 31 -2.53 6.97 -3.45
CA MET A 31 -2.15 8.22 -4.10
C MET A 31 -3.30 8.79 -4.93
N GLN A 32 -3.36 10.11 -4.96
CA GLN A 32 -4.26 10.88 -5.82
C GLN A 32 -3.47 12.03 -6.44
N ASN A 33 -3.50 12.15 -7.76
CA ASN A 33 -2.82 13.22 -8.49
C ASN A 33 -1.33 13.42 -8.08
N GLY A 34 -0.59 12.32 -7.92
CA GLY A 34 0.82 12.34 -7.52
C GLY A 34 1.10 12.64 -6.04
N LYS A 35 0.07 12.87 -5.22
CA LYS A 35 0.19 13.13 -3.78
C LYS A 35 -0.19 11.89 -2.97
N VAL A 36 0.48 11.69 -1.84
CA VAL A 36 0.17 10.60 -0.91
C VAL A 36 -0.98 10.99 0.00
N ILE A 37 -1.99 10.13 0.06
CA ILE A 37 -3.18 10.29 0.90
C ILE A 37 -3.05 9.47 2.18
N SER A 38 -2.66 8.20 2.05
CA SER A 38 -2.53 7.31 3.19
C SER A 38 -1.54 6.18 2.94
N TYR A 39 -1.03 5.63 4.04
CA TYR A 39 -0.27 4.40 4.08
C TYR A 39 -1.08 3.34 4.82
N ALA A 40 -1.07 2.12 4.32
CA ALA A 40 -1.53 0.98 5.08
C ALA A 40 -0.51 -0.15 4.96
N SER A 41 -0.29 -0.86 6.06
CA SER A 41 0.57 -2.03 6.07
C SER A 41 0.02 -3.06 7.04
N ARG A 42 0.31 -4.33 6.76
CA ARG A 42 0.02 -5.42 7.68
C ARG A 42 1.06 -6.53 7.54
N LEU A 43 1.31 -7.22 8.64
CA LEU A 43 2.07 -8.47 8.60
C LEU A 43 1.23 -9.57 7.92
N LEU A 44 1.92 -10.45 7.20
CA LEU A 44 1.31 -11.65 6.65
C LEU A 44 1.03 -12.63 7.78
N LYS A 45 -0.15 -13.25 7.75
CA LYS A 45 -0.42 -14.43 8.57
C LYS A 45 0.50 -15.57 8.12
N ILE A 46 0.82 -16.49 9.02
CA ILE A 46 1.71 -17.64 8.73
C ILE A 46 1.25 -18.42 7.50
N GLN A 47 -0.07 -18.63 7.36
CA GLN A 47 -0.67 -19.26 6.19
C GLN A 47 -0.50 -18.47 4.89
N GLU A 48 -0.43 -17.13 4.96
CA GLU A 48 -0.31 -16.28 3.78
C GLU A 48 1.14 -16.19 3.26
N ARG A 49 2.14 -16.52 4.08
CA ARG A 49 3.56 -16.45 3.70
C ARG A 49 3.96 -17.46 2.63
N ASN A 50 3.20 -18.54 2.50
CA ASN A 50 3.53 -19.66 1.61
C ASN A 50 2.73 -19.63 0.31
N TYR A 51 1.84 -18.65 0.09
CA TYR A 51 1.13 -18.54 -1.18
C TYR A 51 2.11 -18.20 -2.31
N PRO A 52 1.98 -18.85 -3.47
CA PRO A 52 2.78 -18.50 -4.64
C PRO A 52 2.47 -17.05 -5.03
N THR A 53 3.52 -16.26 -5.28
CA THR A 53 3.37 -14.85 -5.65
C THR A 53 2.89 -14.68 -7.10
N HIS A 54 2.98 -15.75 -7.89
CA HIS A 54 2.47 -15.85 -9.25
C HIS A 54 1.72 -17.17 -9.37
N ASP A 55 0.44 -17.12 -9.76
CA ASP A 55 -0.23 -18.30 -10.31
C ASP A 55 0.44 -18.60 -11.65
N LEU A 56 1.04 -19.78 -11.78
CA LEU A 56 1.66 -20.26 -13.01
C LEU A 56 0.59 -20.73 -14.00
#